data_AF-A0A1J3EKV4-F1
#
_entry.id   AF-A0A1J3EKV4-F1
#
_cell.length_a   1.000
_cell.length_b   1.000
_cell.length_c   1.000
_cell.angle_alpha   90.00
_cell.angle_beta   90.00
_cell.angle_gamma   90.00
#
_symmetry.space_group_name_H-M   'P 1'
#
loop_
_entity.id
_entity.type
_entity.pdbx_description
1 polymer ?
#
loop_
_entity_poly.entity_id
_entity_poly.type
_entity_poly.pdbx_seq_one_letter_code
_entity_poly.pdbx_strand_id
1 'polypeptide(L)'
;SSEIFSDTSVRQLSQMLLSLIIFHTSEYILVIAIHGASNVTPSSLLISKHYAFAMLAAVLEYLTEIILFPELKQHVWISNFGLVMIVVGEIIRKTSIITAGRSFTHLIKINHE
;
A
#
# COMPACT_ATOMS: atom_id res chain seq x y z
N SER A 1 28.68 7.76 -12.06
CA SER A 1 27.30 8.26 -12.16
C SER A 1 26.26 7.14 -12.24
N SER A 2 26.50 6.06 -13.00
CA SER A 2 25.60 4.90 -13.10
C SER A 2 25.40 4.12 -11.79
N GLU A 3 26.45 3.93 -10.99
CA GLU A 3 26.36 3.20 -9.70
C GLU A 3 25.48 3.92 -8.67
N ILE A 4 25.63 5.24 -8.54
CA ILE A 4 24.81 6.07 -7.63
C ILE A 4 23.33 6.03 -8.02
N PHE A 5 23.07 5.98 -9.34
CA PHE A 5 21.73 5.84 -9.88
C PHE A 5 21.11 4.50 -9.57
N SER A 6 21.90 3.43 -9.73
CA SER A 6 21.49 2.06 -9.42
C SER A 6 21.14 1.92 -7.94
N ASP A 7 22.01 2.39 -7.04
CA ASP A 7 21.79 2.32 -5.59
C ASP A 7 20.52 3.08 -5.15
N THR A 8 20.33 4.29 -5.66
CA THR A 8 19.14 5.10 -5.35
C THR A 8 17.85 4.46 -5.88
N SER A 9 17.88 3.92 -7.10
CA SER A 9 16.73 3.28 -7.74
C SER A 9 16.33 1.98 -7.05
N VAL A 10 17.31 1.18 -6.62
CA VAL A 10 17.09 -0.05 -5.84
C VAL A 10 16.53 0.30 -4.46
N ARG A 11 17.03 1.36 -3.82
CA ARG A 11 16.50 1.84 -2.54
C ARG A 11 15.05 2.31 -2.64
N GLN A 12 14.70 3.07 -3.67
CA GLN A 12 13.32 3.54 -3.88
C GLN A 12 12.37 2.37 -4.21
N LEU A 13 12.80 1.42 -5.03
CA LEU A 13 12.03 0.20 -5.33
C LEU A 13 11.80 -0.63 -4.07
N SER A 14 12.83 -0.83 -3.25
CA SER A 14 12.71 -1.60 -2.01
C SER A 14 11.82 -0.89 -0.99
N GLN A 15 11.88 0.44 -0.88
CA GLN A 15 10.94 1.22 -0.08
C GLN A 15 9.49 1.01 -0.53
N MET A 16 9.22 1.04 -1.84
CA MET A 16 7.89 0.80 -2.39
C MET A 16 7.39 -0.60 -2.04
N LEU A 17 8.19 -1.64 -2.32
CA LEU A 17 7.82 -3.03 -2.04
C LEU A 17 7.63 -3.30 -0.55
N LEU A 18 8.51 -2.76 0.30
CA LEU A 18 8.41 -2.90 1.75
C LEU A 18 7.15 -2.23 2.28
N SER A 19 6.83 -1.03 1.79
CA SER A 19 5.62 -0.30 2.19
C SER A 19 4.35 -1.07 1.82
N LEU A 20 4.31 -1.68 0.64
CA LEU A 20 3.22 -2.55 0.22
C LEU A 20 3.10 -3.79 1.10
N ILE A 21 4.20 -4.47 1.41
CA ILE A 21 4.18 -5.65 2.27
C ILE A 21 3.65 -5.29 3.67
N ILE A 22 4.19 -4.24 4.28
CA ILE A 22 3.76 -3.77 5.61
C ILE A 22 2.26 -3.45 5.60
N PHE A 23 1.78 -2.75 4.58
CA PHE A 23 0.38 -2.39 4.43
C PHE A 23 -0.52 -3.64 4.40
N HIS A 24 -0.25 -4.61 3.51
CA HIS A 24 -1.08 -5.81 3.38
C HIS A 24 -0.97 -6.72 4.61
N THR A 25 0.23 -6.89 5.17
CA THR A 25 0.40 -7.67 6.39
C THR A 25 -0.36 -7.03 7.55
N SER A 26 -0.35 -5.70 7.66
CA SER A 26 -1.08 -5.05 8.74
C SER A 26 -2.59 -5.09 8.56
N GLU A 27 -3.11 -4.97 7.34
CA GLU A 27 -4.54 -5.17 7.07
C GLU A 27 -4.96 -6.60 7.42
N TYR A 28 -4.14 -7.59 7.06
CA TYR A 28 -4.38 -8.99 7.42
C TYR A 28 -4.43 -9.22 8.93
N ILE A 29 -3.48 -8.64 9.68
CA ILE A 29 -3.48 -8.70 11.15
C ILE A 29 -4.73 -8.04 11.74
N LEU A 30 -5.14 -6.89 11.18
CA LEU A 30 -6.30 -6.15 11.65
C LEU A 30 -7.62 -6.92 11.42
N VAL A 31 -7.76 -7.56 10.25
CA VAL A 31 -8.90 -8.44 9.95
C VAL A 31 -8.97 -9.60 10.94
N ILE A 32 -7.84 -10.27 11.21
CA ILE A 32 -7.76 -11.34 12.21
C ILE A 32 -8.13 -10.83 13.61
N ALA A 33 -7.63 -9.67 14.00
CA ALA A 33 -7.87 -9.09 15.32
C ALA A 33 -9.34 -8.71 15.55
N ILE A 34 -10.05 -8.24 14.52
CA ILE A 34 -11.44 -7.74 14.63
C ILE A 34 -12.47 -8.85 14.36
N HIS A 35 -12.28 -9.67 13.32
CA HIS A 35 -13.28 -10.65 12.87
C HIS A 35 -12.96 -12.10 13.29
N GLY A 36 -11.77 -12.36 13.84
CA GLY A 36 -11.33 -13.69 14.25
C GLY A 36 -10.81 -14.57 13.11
N ALA A 37 -9.91 -15.50 13.44
CA ALA A 37 -9.18 -16.34 12.47
C ALA A 37 -10.07 -17.26 11.60
N SER A 38 -11.35 -17.45 11.94
CA SER A 38 -12.26 -18.36 11.25
C SER A 38 -12.96 -17.77 10.03
N ASN A 39 -12.84 -16.46 9.77
CA ASN A 39 -13.57 -15.77 8.69
C ASN A 39 -12.66 -14.97 7.75
N VAL A 40 -11.42 -15.43 7.56
CA VAL A 40 -10.42 -14.75 6.73
C VAL A 40 -10.59 -15.18 5.27
N THR A 41 -11.53 -14.55 4.56
CA THR A 41 -11.66 -14.72 3.12
C THR A 41 -10.69 -13.79 2.38
N PRO A 42 -10.08 -14.20 1.26
CA PRO A 42 -9.22 -13.33 0.44
C PRO A 42 -9.94 -12.06 -0.07
N SER A 43 -11.28 -12.06 -0.03
CA SER A 43 -12.13 -10.90 -0.28
C SER A 43 -11.95 -9.75 0.73
N SER A 44 -11.59 -10.03 1.99
CA SER A 44 -11.31 -8.98 3.00
C SER A 44 -9.96 -8.30 2.78
N LEU A 45 -9.06 -8.91 2.01
CA LEU A 45 -7.72 -8.37 1.72
C LEU A 45 -7.71 -7.37 0.54
N LEU A 46 -8.88 -7.07 -0.03
CA LEU A 46 -9.08 -6.17 -1.18
C LEU A 46 -8.20 -6.49 -2.41
N ILE A 47 -7.59 -7.68 -2.46
CA ILE A 47 -6.81 -8.18 -3.59
C ILE A 47 -7.78 -8.70 -4.64
N SER A 48 -8.31 -7.78 -5.44
CA SER A 48 -9.00 -8.08 -6.69
C SER A 48 -7.99 -8.41 -7.78
N LYS A 49 -8.41 -9.19 -8.79
CA LYS A 49 -7.61 -9.40 -10.02
C LYS A 49 -7.16 -8.07 -10.64
N HIS A 50 -8.01 -7.05 -10.58
CA HIS A 50 -7.73 -5.71 -11.12
C HIS A 50 -6.66 -4.98 -10.29
N TYR A 51 -6.66 -5.19 -8.97
CA TYR A 51 -5.66 -4.61 -8.08
C TYR A 51 -4.27 -5.21 -8.34
N ALA A 52 -4.19 -6.54 -8.47
CA ALA A 52 -2.94 -7.20 -8.83
C ALA A 52 -2.39 -6.72 -10.18
N PHE A 53 -3.27 -6.51 -11.16
CA PHE A 53 -2.89 -5.95 -12.46
C PHE A 53 -2.39 -4.50 -12.34
N ALA A 54 -3.09 -3.64 -11.60
CA ALA A 54 -2.64 -2.26 -11.36
C ALA A 54 -1.29 -2.21 -10.64
N MET A 55 -1.06 -3.11 -9.67
CA MET A 55 0.21 -3.22 -8.97
C MET A 55 1.35 -3.64 -9.90
N LEU A 56 1.09 -4.63 -10.77
CA LEU A 56 2.06 -5.05 -11.78
C LEU A 56 2.35 -3.90 -12.76
N ALA A 57 1.33 -3.17 -13.20
CA ALA A 57 1.49 -2.02 -14.08
C ALA A 57 2.33 -0.92 -13.41
N ALA A 58 2.13 -0.62 -12.13
CA ALA A 58 2.92 0.37 -11.39
C ALA A 58 4.40 -0.04 -11.27
N VAL A 59 4.68 -1.33 -11.03
CA VAL A 59 6.06 -1.84 -11.01
C VAL A 59 6.69 -1.73 -12.40
N LEU A 60 5.95 -2.08 -13.46
CA LEU A 60 6.44 -1.97 -14.84
C LEU A 60 6.69 -0.52 -15.24
N GLU A 61 5.78 0.39 -14.90
CA GLU A 61 5.93 1.83 -15.08
C GLU A 61 7.23 2.32 -14.43
N TYR A 62 7.45 1.99 -13.15
CA TYR A 62 8.67 2.34 -12.43
C TYR A 62 9.95 1.81 -13.10
N LEU A 63 9.93 0.56 -13.60
CA LEU A 63 11.06 -0.03 -14.33
C LEU A 63 11.30 0.69 -15.66
N THR A 64 10.24 1.01 -16.41
CA THR A 64 10.35 1.74 -17.67
C THR A 64 10.84 3.18 -17.48
N GLU A 65 10.42 3.85 -16.41
CA GLU A 65 10.87 5.20 -16.06
C GLU A 65 12.36 5.24 -15.74
N ILE A 66 12.91 4.25 -15.02
CA ILE A 66 14.35 4.19 -14.74
C ILE A 66 15.16 4.01 -16.02
N ILE A 67 14.66 3.22 -16.97
CA ILE A 67 15.36 2.93 -18.23
C ILE A 67 15.31 4.14 -19.18
N LEU A 68 14.16 4.80 -19.30
CA LEU A 68 13.93 5.86 -20.28
C LEU A 68 14.21 7.28 -19.73
N PHE A 69 13.93 7.51 -18.45
CA PHE A 69 13.99 8.84 -17.81
C PHE A 69 14.65 8.78 -16.43
N PRO A 70 15.93 8.38 -16.35
CA PRO A 70 16.63 8.27 -15.08
C PRO A 70 16.61 9.60 -14.31
N GLU A 71 16.83 10.73 -14.98
CA GLU A 71 16.90 12.09 -14.39
C GLU A 71 15.73 12.42 -13.45
N LEU A 72 14.52 11.92 -13.73
CA LEU A 72 13.32 12.16 -12.91
C LEU A 72 13.42 11.54 -11.51
N LYS A 73 14.15 10.43 -11.36
CA LYS A 73 14.31 9.68 -10.10
C LYS A 73 15.42 10.23 -9.20
N GLN A 74 16.19 11.23 -9.64
CA GLN A 74 17.23 11.87 -8.81
C GLN A 74 16.66 12.63 -7.61
N HIS A 75 15.38 13.02 -7.67
CA HIS A 75 14.73 13.77 -6.60
C HIS A 75 14.31 12.85 -5.44
N VAL A 76 15.28 12.40 -4.65
CA VAL A 76 15.09 11.53 -3.48
C VAL A 76 14.07 12.10 -2.47
N TRP A 77 13.93 13.43 -2.41
CA TRP A 77 12.88 14.06 -1.60
C TRP A 77 11.49 13.55 -1.99
N ILE A 78 11.12 13.50 -3.28
CA ILE A 78 9.78 13.06 -3.67
C ILE A 78 9.47 11.65 -3.12
N SER A 79 10.44 10.73 -3.18
CA SER A 79 10.28 9.39 -2.61
C SER A 79 10.11 9.42 -1.07
N ASN A 80 10.92 10.22 -0.37
CA ASN A 80 10.81 10.36 1.08
C ASN A 80 9.48 11.00 1.51
N PHE A 81 8.98 11.97 0.74
CA PHE A 81 7.67 12.58 0.97
C PHE A 81 6.55 11.56 0.76
N GLY A 82 6.63 10.76 -0.31
CA GLY A 82 5.73 9.64 -0.54
C GLY A 82 5.72 8.64 0.61
N LEU A 83 6.90 8.30 1.15
CA LEU A 83 7.01 7.40 2.31
C LEU A 83 6.30 7.97 3.56
N VAL A 84 6.47 9.27 3.84
CA VAL A 84 5.77 9.93 4.96
C VAL A 84 4.25 9.88 4.75
N MET A 85 3.79 10.17 3.53
CA MET A 85 2.36 10.10 3.18
C MET A 85 1.78 8.69 3.37
N ILE A 86 2.52 7.64 3.01
CA ILE A 86 2.10 6.25 3.24
C ILE A 86 1.94 5.97 4.74
N VAL A 87 2.94 6.33 5.55
CA VAL A 87 2.89 6.10 7.01
C VAL A 87 1.71 6.84 7.65
N VAL A 88 1.51 8.11 7.30
CA VAL A 88 0.39 8.91 7.83
C VAL A 88 -0.96 8.32 7.41
N GLY A 89 -1.11 7.95 6.13
CA GLY A 89 -2.32 7.32 5.61
C GLY A 89 -2.61 5.98 6.29
N GLU A 90 -1.57 5.18 6.55
CA GLU A 90 -1.68 3.90 7.24
C GLU A 90 -2.14 4.06 8.69
N ILE A 91 -1.62 5.07 9.41
CA ILE A 91 -2.09 5.40 10.77
C ILE A 91 -3.56 5.78 10.73
N ILE A 92 -3.94 6.74 9.88
CA ILE A 92 -5.33 7.23 9.76
C ILE A 92 -6.29 6.07 9.45
N ARG A 93 -5.90 5.17 8.54
CA ARG A 93 -6.71 4.02 8.15
C ARG A 93 -6.95 3.07 9.32
N LYS A 94 -5.88 2.66 10.01
CA LYS A 94 -6.00 1.74 11.16
C LYS A 94 -6.75 2.38 12.32
N THR A 95 -6.49 3.65 12.64
CA THR A 95 -7.23 4.34 13.69
C THR A 95 -8.71 4.40 13.33
N SER A 96 -9.06 4.66 12.07
CA SER A 96 -10.47 4.69 11.63
C SER A 96 -11.15 3.33 11.78
N ILE A 97 -10.47 2.24 11.41
CA ILE A 97 -11.00 0.87 11.54
C ILE A 97 -11.15 0.48 13.02
N ILE A 98 -10.14 0.81 13.85
CA ILE A 98 -10.18 0.55 15.30
C ILE A 98 -11.30 1.37 15.97
N THR A 99 -11.41 2.65 15.64
CA THR A 99 -12.46 3.55 16.15
C THR A 99 -13.84 3.08 15.71
N ALA A 100 -13.99 2.59 14.49
CA ALA A 100 -15.26 2.05 14.02
C ALA A 100 -15.62 0.70 14.65
N GLY A 101 -14.63 -0.11 15.07
CA GLY A 101 -14.83 -1.34 15.84
C GLY A 101 -15.91 -2.26 15.24
N ARG A 102 -16.95 -2.58 16.01
CA ARG A 102 -18.10 -3.41 15.58
C ARG A 102 -19.13 -2.70 14.68
N SER A 103 -18.99 -1.39 14.47
CA SER A 103 -19.85 -0.62 13.55
C SER A 103 -19.29 -0.55 12.12
N PHE A 104 -18.12 -1.14 11.85
CA PHE A 104 -17.59 -1.27 10.49
C PHE A 104 -18.30 -2.42 9.75
N THR A 105 -19.59 -2.23 9.48
CA THR A 105 -20.31 -3.11 8.56
C THR A 105 -19.90 -2.74 7.14
N HIS A 106 -19.43 -3.72 6.35
CA HIS A 106 -19.13 -3.60 4.90
C HIS A 106 -20.35 -3.19 4.03
N LEU A 107 -21.50 -2.95 4.66
CA LEU A 107 -22.77 -2.54 4.09
C LEU A 107 -23.06 -1.09 4.50
N ILE A 108 -23.18 -0.21 3.51
CA ILE A 108 -23.80 1.11 3.68
C ILE A 108 -25.23 0.86 4.13
N LYS A 109 -25.56 1.17 5.38
CA LYS A 109 -26.91 1.00 5.92
C LYS A 109 -27.77 2.13 5.34
N ILE A 110 -28.61 1.81 4.36
CA ILE A 110 -29.46 2.77 3.64
C ILE A 110 -30.84 2.93 4.31
N ASN A 111 -31.12 2.28 5.44
CA ASN A 111 -32.47 2.31 6.04
C ASN A 111 -32.45 2.94 7.44
N HIS A 112 -33.16 4.08 7.55
CA HIS A 112 -33.57 4.73 8.78
C HIS A 112 -34.90 4.11 9.22
N GLU A 113 -34.86 3.30 10.27
CA GLU A 113 -36.01 3.17 11.18
C GLU A 113 -35.59 3.75 12.53
#